data_AF-A0A966S521-F1
#
_entry.id   AF-A0A966S521-F1
#
_cell.length_a   1.000
_cell.length_b   1.000
_cell.length_c   1.000
_cell.angle_alpha   90.00
_cell.angle_beta   90.00
_cell.angle_gamma   90.00
#
_symmetry.space_group_name_H-M   'P 1'
#
loop_
_entity.id
_entity.type
_entity.pdbx_description
1 polymer ?
#
loop_
_entity_poly.entity_id
_entity_poly.type
_entity_poly.pdbx_seq_one_letter_code
_entity_poly.pdbx_strand_id
1 'polypeptide(L)'
;MCKKVLLILTIGLFYSLSSIHAQFALSPADSIPSVDSFTRIKNYLPGFDTIQPTSSTSFLISSLVVKGNKKTKSTILLREVPFRAGMHFSLAELIDLFQRGEQQLMNTTLFHTARIYASKFEGNCLEVTIEVAERWYLFPFPFFSLVDRNFNQWLVEHNASLQRVNYGLKLLYNNPTGHNDRMRLWLINGYTKEVSLSYEKPYFDRKMQWGYRVAVRTGKGREVNYNTEEDKQLFLRYPDFVRWFSSAGTELIYRPKLYARHSFGFYYYQE
;
A
#
# COMPACT_ATOMS: atom_id res chain seq x y z
N MET A 1 0.93 -12.02 44.65
CA MET A 1 1.56 -12.90 43.65
C MET A 1 2.25 -12.03 42.59
N CYS A 2 3.56 -12.20 42.45
CA CYS A 2 4.45 -11.40 41.60
C CYS A 2 4.03 -11.43 40.12
N LYS A 3 3.71 -10.27 39.55
CA LYS A 3 3.57 -10.08 38.09
C LYS A 3 4.97 -10.03 37.47
N LYS A 4 5.34 -11.06 36.70
CA LYS A 4 6.51 -11.01 35.83
C LYS A 4 6.14 -10.19 34.59
N VAL A 5 6.75 -9.01 34.47
CA VAL A 5 6.71 -8.15 33.28
C VAL A 5 7.70 -8.74 32.27
N LEU A 6 7.20 -9.29 31.16
CA LEU A 6 8.05 -9.75 30.07
C LEU A 6 8.07 -8.67 28.98
N LEU A 7 9.10 -7.82 29.01
CA LEU A 7 9.36 -6.83 27.96
C LEU A 7 10.09 -7.54 26.81
N ILE A 8 9.36 -7.98 25.79
CA ILE A 8 9.98 -8.57 24.60
C ILE A 8 10.39 -7.43 23.66
N LEU A 9 11.68 -7.11 23.64
CA LEU A 9 12.30 -6.17 22.71
C LEU A 9 12.73 -6.95 21.45
N THR A 10 11.85 -7.09 20.47
CA THR A 10 12.21 -7.72 19.19
C THR A 10 12.93 -6.72 18.28
N ILE A 11 14.27 -6.69 18.35
CA ILE A 11 15.10 -6.06 17.31
C ILE A 11 15.25 -7.08 16.17
N GLY A 12 14.29 -7.08 15.25
CA GLY A 12 14.35 -7.87 14.03
C GLY A 12 15.14 -7.13 12.96
N LEU A 13 16.44 -7.37 12.87
CA LEU A 13 17.31 -6.92 11.78
C LEU A 13 17.30 -7.98 10.67
N PHE A 14 16.30 -7.93 9.78
CA PHE A 14 16.29 -8.74 8.57
C PHE A 14 17.18 -8.09 7.50
N TYR A 15 18.48 -8.42 7.51
CA TYR A 15 19.34 -8.24 6.34
C TYR A 15 19.24 -9.49 5.46
N SER A 16 18.37 -9.47 4.46
CA SER A 16 18.46 -10.41 3.33
C SER A 16 19.26 -9.74 2.21
N LEU A 17 20.58 -9.92 2.21
CA LEU A 17 21.43 -9.66 1.05
C LEU A 17 21.45 -10.92 0.18
N SER A 18 20.52 -11.02 -0.77
CA SER A 18 20.66 -11.91 -1.91
C SER A 18 21.18 -11.09 -3.08
N SER A 19 22.50 -11.11 -3.28
CA SER A 19 23.17 -10.59 -4.47
C SER A 19 22.88 -11.52 -5.64
N ILE A 20 21.81 -11.25 -6.39
CA ILE A 20 21.62 -11.87 -7.70
C ILE A 20 22.59 -11.16 -8.66
N HIS A 21 23.75 -11.79 -8.90
CA HIS A 21 24.60 -11.45 -10.04
C HIS A 21 23.92 -11.97 -11.31
N ALA A 22 23.08 -11.13 -11.93
CA ALA A 22 22.71 -11.34 -13.32
C ALA A 22 23.87 -10.84 -14.19
N GLN A 23 24.67 -11.76 -14.73
CA GLN A 23 25.58 -11.46 -15.83
C GLN A 23 24.72 -11.29 -17.10
N PHE A 24 24.38 -10.06 -17.43
CA PHE A 24 23.92 -9.74 -18.78
C PHE A 24 25.17 -9.58 -19.66
N ALA A 25 25.43 -10.59 -20.48
CA ALA A 25 26.37 -10.47 -21.59
C ALA A 25 25.82 -9.42 -22.57
N LEU A 26 26.57 -8.36 -22.81
CA LEU A 26 26.25 -7.36 -23.84
C LEU A 26 26.46 -8.00 -25.21
N SER A 27 25.36 -8.39 -25.85
CA SER A 27 25.34 -8.64 -27.30
C SER A 27 25.45 -7.28 -28.02
N PRO A 28 26.28 -7.13 -29.08
CA PRO A 28 26.40 -5.86 -29.82
C PRO A 28 25.20 -5.56 -30.75
N ALA A 29 24.01 -6.08 -30.45
CA ALA A 29 22.85 -6.05 -31.36
C ALA A 29 21.58 -5.42 -30.77
N ASP A 30 21.67 -4.67 -29.66
CA ASP A 30 20.54 -3.85 -29.21
C ASP A 30 20.69 -2.42 -29.73
N SER A 31 20.39 -2.27 -31.03
CA SER A 31 19.97 -0.97 -31.56
C SER A 31 18.81 -0.45 -30.71
N ILE A 32 18.94 0.78 -30.20
CA ILE A 32 17.86 1.52 -29.54
C ILE A 32 16.59 1.34 -30.38
N PRO A 33 15.49 0.77 -29.85
CA PRO A 33 14.26 0.66 -30.62
C PRO A 33 13.83 2.08 -31.01
N SER A 34 13.77 2.34 -32.32
CA SER A 34 13.22 3.56 -32.89
C SER A 34 11.87 3.82 -32.24
N VAL A 35 11.61 5.06 -31.80
CA VAL A 35 10.38 5.55 -31.17
C VAL A 35 9.14 4.83 -31.72
N ASP A 36 8.78 3.71 -31.11
CA ASP A 36 7.93 2.75 -31.80
C ASP A 36 6.46 3.09 -31.55
N SER A 37 5.77 3.38 -32.66
CA SER A 37 4.39 3.85 -32.88
C SER A 37 4.09 5.34 -32.60
N PHE A 38 3.82 6.09 -33.69
CA PHE A 38 3.18 7.43 -33.68
C PHE A 38 1.96 7.51 -32.74
N THR A 39 1.25 6.40 -32.57
CA THR A 39 0.13 6.25 -31.64
C THR A 39 0.51 6.59 -30.19
N ARG A 40 1.68 6.16 -29.71
CA ARG A 40 2.15 6.50 -28.35
C ARG A 40 2.41 7.99 -28.20
N ILE A 41 3.04 8.60 -29.20
CA ILE A 41 3.28 10.06 -29.21
C ILE A 41 1.94 10.79 -29.16
N LYS A 42 0.96 10.40 -29.98
CA LYS A 42 -0.35 11.04 -30.00
C LYS A 42 -1.13 10.89 -28.68
N ASN A 43 -0.95 9.77 -27.98
CA ASN A 43 -1.57 9.54 -26.68
C ASN A 43 -0.98 10.46 -25.59
N TYR A 44 0.34 10.66 -25.60
CA TYR A 44 1.05 11.44 -24.57
C TYR A 44 1.19 12.92 -24.90
N LEU A 45 1.21 13.27 -26.18
CA LEU A 45 1.45 14.61 -26.72
C LEU A 45 0.41 14.94 -27.80
N PRO A 46 -0.89 15.06 -27.43
CA PRO A 46 -1.93 15.43 -28.37
C PRO A 46 -1.66 16.84 -28.93
N GLY A 47 -1.36 16.94 -30.22
CA GLY A 47 -1.06 18.21 -30.90
C GLY A 47 0.42 18.40 -31.28
N PHE A 48 1.27 17.40 -31.06
CA PHE A 48 2.63 17.41 -31.59
C PHE A 48 2.65 17.04 -33.08
N ASP A 49 2.65 18.04 -33.96
CA ASP A 49 2.79 17.86 -35.41
C ASP A 49 4.28 17.78 -35.80
N THR A 50 4.69 16.70 -36.47
CA THR A 50 6.09 16.48 -36.85
C THR A 50 6.35 16.87 -38.30
N ILE A 51 7.25 17.82 -38.52
CA ILE A 51 8.15 17.83 -39.67
C ILE A 51 9.51 17.35 -39.13
N GLN A 52 9.63 16.02 -39.01
CA GLN A 52 10.74 15.26 -38.42
C GLN A 52 11.09 15.57 -36.94
N PRO A 53 11.04 14.57 -36.04
CA PRO A 53 11.53 14.73 -34.69
C PRO A 53 13.06 14.83 -34.73
N THR A 54 13.61 16.04 -34.66
CA THR A 54 15.03 16.22 -34.37
C THR A 54 15.25 15.71 -32.95
N SER A 55 16.02 14.63 -32.78
CA SER A 55 16.26 13.99 -31.47
C SER A 55 16.96 14.89 -30.45
N SER A 56 17.40 16.09 -30.87
CA SER A 56 18.07 17.09 -30.05
C SER A 56 17.14 18.10 -29.40
N THR A 57 15.84 18.11 -29.71
CA THR A 57 14.91 19.10 -29.15
C THR A 57 14.57 18.75 -27.70
N SER A 58 15.00 19.63 -26.80
CA SER A 58 14.68 19.54 -25.37
C SER A 58 13.42 20.34 -25.05
N PHE A 59 12.51 19.73 -24.31
CA PHE A 59 11.27 20.31 -23.85
C PHE A 59 11.36 20.69 -22.37
N LEU A 60 10.89 21.89 -22.03
CA LEU A 60 10.75 22.37 -20.66
C LEU A 60 9.34 22.06 -20.16
N ILE A 61 9.23 21.36 -19.02
CA ILE A 61 7.95 21.25 -18.32
C ILE A 61 7.68 22.59 -17.61
N SER A 62 6.82 23.44 -18.18
CA SER A 62 6.55 24.78 -17.65
C SER A 62 5.64 24.72 -16.42
N SER A 63 4.61 23.87 -16.45
CA SER A 63 3.65 23.73 -15.36
C SER A 63 3.02 22.34 -15.31
N LEU A 64 2.49 22.00 -14.14
CA LEU A 64 1.78 20.75 -13.86
C LEU A 64 0.36 21.05 -13.43
N VAL A 65 -0.63 20.46 -14.11
CA VAL A 65 -2.05 20.61 -13.79
C VAL A 65 -2.60 19.25 -13.35
N VAL A 66 -3.26 19.20 -12.20
CA VAL A 66 -3.88 17.96 -11.70
C VAL A 66 -5.40 18.05 -11.83
N LYS A 67 -6.03 17.02 -12.41
CA LYS A 67 -7.48 16.94 -12.65
C LYS A 67 -8.07 15.64 -12.11
N GLY A 68 -9.33 15.71 -11.68
CA GLY A 68 -10.12 14.55 -11.23
C GLY A 68 -9.85 14.09 -9.79
N ASN A 69 -8.90 14.71 -9.08
CA ASN A 69 -8.65 14.46 -7.66
C ASN A 69 -9.64 15.22 -6.76
N LYS A 70 -10.76 14.58 -6.42
CA LYS A 70 -11.81 15.18 -5.56
C LYS A 70 -11.41 15.20 -4.09
N LYS A 71 -10.89 14.09 -3.57
CA LYS A 71 -10.52 13.93 -2.16
C LYS A 71 -9.01 13.97 -1.95
N THR A 72 -8.26 13.31 -2.84
CA THR A 72 -6.80 13.22 -2.76
C THR A 72 -6.17 14.57 -3.02
N LYS A 73 -5.22 14.96 -2.17
CA LYS A 73 -4.50 16.22 -2.35
C LYS A 73 -3.53 16.11 -3.52
N SER A 74 -3.45 17.16 -4.35
CA SER A 74 -2.55 17.21 -5.51
C SER A 74 -1.09 16.97 -5.13
N THR A 75 -0.67 17.36 -3.93
CA THR A 75 0.67 17.09 -3.39
C THR A 75 1.01 15.60 -3.31
N ILE A 76 0.02 14.73 -3.08
CA ILE A 76 0.21 13.27 -3.08
C ILE A 76 0.50 12.79 -4.50
N LEU A 77 -0.23 13.28 -5.50
CA LEU A 77 0.00 12.91 -6.90
C LEU A 77 1.37 13.41 -7.38
N LEU A 78 1.67 14.68 -7.10
CA LEU A 78 2.93 15.31 -7.49
C LEU A 78 4.16 14.70 -6.82
N ARG A 79 3.99 14.04 -5.67
CA ARG A 79 5.06 13.30 -5.01
C ARG A 79 5.38 11.98 -5.71
N GLU A 80 4.37 11.36 -6.31
CA GLU A 80 4.50 10.02 -6.89
C GLU A 80 4.93 10.07 -8.36
N VAL A 81 4.87 11.22 -9.05
CA VAL A 81 5.38 11.35 -10.43
C VAL A 81 6.90 11.63 -10.48
N PRO A 82 7.63 11.12 -11.49
CA PRO A 82 9.10 11.16 -11.54
C PRO A 82 9.67 12.46 -12.13
N PHE A 83 8.87 13.51 -12.29
CA PHE A 83 9.26 14.78 -12.90
C PHE A 83 8.61 15.96 -12.17
N ARG A 84 9.15 17.18 -12.39
CA ARG A 84 8.66 18.42 -11.80
C ARG A 84 8.69 19.54 -12.85
N ALA A 85 7.90 20.59 -12.60
CA ALA A 85 8.01 21.82 -13.38
C ALA A 85 9.43 22.41 -13.25
N GLY A 86 9.92 23.02 -14.33
CA GLY A 86 11.29 23.56 -14.44
C GLY A 86 12.34 22.56 -14.94
N MET A 87 11.96 21.31 -15.21
CA MET A 87 12.89 20.29 -15.74
C MET A 87 12.85 20.22 -17.27
N HIS A 88 14.00 19.88 -17.85
CA HIS A 88 14.20 19.72 -19.28
C HIS A 88 14.38 18.24 -19.63
N PHE A 89 13.70 17.78 -20.68
CA PHE A 89 13.77 16.40 -21.14
C PHE A 89 13.69 16.31 -22.66
N SER A 90 14.31 15.29 -23.24
CA SER A 90 14.06 14.91 -24.63
C SER A 90 12.66 14.30 -24.80
N LEU A 91 12.18 14.23 -26.05
CA LEU A 91 10.90 13.59 -26.36
C LEU A 91 10.82 12.13 -25.86
N ALA A 92 11.89 11.36 -26.05
CA ALA A 92 11.94 9.96 -25.64
C ALA A 92 11.85 9.80 -24.11
N GLU A 93 12.57 10.65 -23.38
CA GLU A 93 12.52 10.66 -21.91
C GLU A 93 11.15 11.07 -21.39
N LEU A 94 10.48 12.04 -22.01
CA LEU A 94 9.14 12.46 -21.59
C LEU A 94 8.12 11.33 -21.69
N ILE A 95 8.11 10.60 -22.81
CA ILE A 95 7.19 9.47 -23.03
C ILE A 95 7.40 8.41 -21.95
N ASP A 96 8.65 8.05 -21.67
CA ASP A 96 8.98 7.07 -20.64
C ASP A 96 8.65 7.58 -19.21
N LEU A 97 8.90 8.86 -18.92
CA LEU A 97 8.56 9.48 -17.64
C LEU A 97 7.05 9.55 -17.41
N PHE A 98 6.26 9.83 -18.44
CA PHE A 98 4.79 9.85 -18.33
C PHE A 98 4.26 8.45 -18.05
N GLN A 99 4.71 7.44 -18.81
CA GLN A 99 4.33 6.05 -18.57
C GLN A 99 4.74 5.57 -17.16
N ARG A 100 5.96 5.89 -16.71
CA ARG A 100 6.41 5.57 -15.35
C ARG A 100 5.57 6.29 -14.30
N GLY A 101 5.23 7.56 -14.51
CA GLY A 101 4.37 8.34 -13.61
C GLY A 101 2.96 7.76 -13.50
N GLU A 102 2.36 7.35 -14.61
CA GLU A 102 1.06 6.65 -14.62
C GLU A 102 1.13 5.37 -13.78
N GLN A 103 2.17 4.55 -13.98
CA GLN A 103 2.36 3.33 -13.20
C GLN A 103 2.55 3.61 -11.71
N GLN A 104 3.34 4.63 -11.35
CA GLN A 104 3.55 5.02 -9.95
C GLN A 104 2.25 5.49 -9.29
N LEU A 105 1.44 6.29 -9.99
CA LEU A 105 0.11 6.69 -9.52
C LEU A 105 -0.82 5.48 -9.34
N MET A 106 -0.82 4.53 -10.28
CA MET A 106 -1.63 3.31 -10.17
C MET A 106 -1.20 2.43 -8.98
N ASN A 107 0.10 2.37 -8.69
CA ASN A 107 0.65 1.63 -7.55
C ASN A 107 0.22 2.20 -6.18
N THR A 108 -0.24 3.45 -6.12
CA THR A 108 -0.81 4.01 -4.88
C THR A 108 -2.11 3.32 -4.47
N THR A 109 -2.77 2.60 -5.40
CA THR A 109 -4.09 1.96 -5.24
C THR A 109 -5.24 2.94 -4.96
N LEU A 110 -5.03 4.24 -5.18
CA LEU A 110 -6.03 5.29 -4.97
C LEU A 110 -6.91 5.57 -6.19
N PHE A 111 -6.46 5.18 -7.40
CA PHE A 111 -7.09 5.58 -8.67
C PHE A 111 -7.51 4.38 -9.52
N HIS A 112 -8.69 4.42 -10.11
CA HIS A 112 -9.13 3.45 -11.12
C HIS A 112 -8.34 3.62 -12.41
N THR A 113 -8.07 4.89 -12.76
CA THR A 113 -7.31 5.28 -13.95
C THR A 113 -6.43 6.47 -13.60
N ALA A 114 -5.21 6.49 -14.13
CA ALA A 114 -4.31 7.63 -14.13
C ALA A 114 -3.78 7.82 -15.56
N ARG A 115 -3.84 9.06 -16.06
CA ARG A 115 -3.32 9.45 -17.37
C ARG A 115 -2.46 10.70 -17.23
N ILE A 116 -1.33 10.73 -17.91
CA ILE A 116 -0.41 11.87 -17.94
C ILE A 116 -0.17 12.22 -19.40
N TYR A 117 -0.41 13.47 -19.78
CA TYR A 117 -0.22 13.94 -21.14
C TYR A 117 0.09 15.43 -21.19
N ALA A 118 0.70 15.90 -22.27
CA ALA A 118 0.89 17.32 -22.52
C ALA A 118 -0.42 17.95 -23.00
N SER A 119 -0.91 18.96 -22.29
CA SER A 119 -2.16 19.65 -22.64
C SER A 119 -1.95 20.87 -23.53
N LYS A 120 -0.79 21.53 -23.45
CA LYS A 120 -0.46 22.72 -24.26
C LYS A 120 1.01 22.77 -24.60
N PHE A 121 1.30 23.39 -25.74
CA PHE A 121 2.64 23.63 -26.27
C PHE A 121 2.81 25.11 -26.56
N GLU A 122 3.84 25.72 -25.97
CA GLU A 122 4.29 27.08 -26.28
C GLU A 122 5.77 27.00 -26.68
N GLY A 123 6.03 26.79 -27.97
CA GLY A 123 7.37 26.45 -28.45
C GLY A 123 7.87 25.14 -27.83
N ASN A 124 8.98 25.20 -27.09
CA ASN A 124 9.53 24.05 -26.36
C ASN A 124 9.01 23.92 -24.92
N CYS A 125 8.09 24.80 -24.50
CA CYS A 125 7.46 24.74 -23.18
C CYS A 125 6.20 23.88 -23.22
N LEU A 126 6.10 22.93 -22.29
CA LEU A 126 4.96 22.02 -22.14
C LEU A 126 4.22 22.26 -20.82
N GLU A 127 2.90 22.43 -20.93
CA GLU A 127 1.99 22.23 -19.80
C GLU A 127 1.64 20.73 -19.74
N VAL A 128 1.92 20.07 -18.61
CA VAL A 128 1.60 18.65 -18.42
C VAL A 128 0.38 18.51 -17.52
N THR A 129 -0.62 17.77 -17.99
CA THR A 129 -1.83 17.44 -17.23
C THR A 129 -1.74 16.01 -16.69
N ILE A 130 -1.99 15.87 -15.40
CA ILE A 130 -2.16 14.60 -14.68
C ILE A 130 -3.66 14.45 -14.40
N GLU A 131 -4.33 13.57 -15.13
CA GLU A 131 -5.76 13.29 -14.98
C GLU A 131 -5.96 11.96 -14.27
N VAL A 132 -6.75 11.97 -13.20
CA VAL A 132 -7.03 10.76 -12.42
C VAL A 132 -8.51 10.54 -12.19
N ALA A 133 -8.92 9.28 -12.09
CA ALA A 133 -10.23 8.88 -11.59
C ALA A 133 -10.07 8.19 -10.24
N GLU A 134 -10.50 8.86 -9.16
CA GLU A 134 -10.42 8.32 -7.79
C GLU A 134 -11.29 7.07 -7.61
N ARG A 135 -10.78 6.11 -6.83
CA ARG A 135 -11.54 4.94 -6.39
C ARG A 135 -12.48 5.29 -5.26
N TRP A 136 -13.45 4.40 -5.04
CA TRP A 136 -14.16 4.35 -3.78
C TRP A 136 -13.18 4.07 -2.62
N TYR A 137 -13.42 4.68 -1.46
CA TYR A 137 -12.46 4.70 -0.36
C TYR A 137 -12.84 3.81 0.84
N LEU A 138 -14.12 3.52 1.03
CA LEU A 138 -14.64 2.82 2.21
C LEU A 138 -15.21 1.45 1.84
N PHE A 139 -14.49 0.38 2.17
CA PHE A 139 -14.90 -0.97 1.84
C PHE A 139 -15.30 -1.75 3.10
N PRO A 140 -16.60 -1.97 3.31
CA PRO A 140 -17.09 -2.90 4.32
C PRO A 140 -17.05 -4.34 3.79
N PHE A 141 -16.42 -5.23 4.55
CA PHE A 141 -16.40 -6.66 4.26
C PHE A 141 -17.02 -7.44 5.41
N PRO A 142 -18.09 -8.23 5.17
CA PRO A 142 -18.51 -9.21 6.16
C PRO A 142 -17.37 -10.21 6.35
N PHE A 143 -17.13 -10.58 7.61
CA PHE A 143 -16.11 -11.54 7.99
C PHE A 143 -16.79 -12.81 8.52
N PHE A 144 -16.34 -13.96 8.05
CA PHE A 144 -16.77 -15.26 8.52
C PHE A 144 -15.56 -16.20 8.48
N SER A 145 -15.32 -16.92 9.56
CA SER A 145 -14.27 -17.92 9.66
C SER A 145 -14.71 -19.04 10.58
N LEU A 146 -14.51 -20.27 10.15
CA LEU A 146 -14.61 -21.42 11.03
C LEU A 146 -13.40 -21.46 11.94
N VAL A 147 -13.59 -21.96 13.16
CA VAL A 147 -12.48 -22.24 14.09
C VAL A 147 -11.88 -23.62 13.81
N ASP A 148 -12.70 -24.51 13.27
CA ASP A 148 -12.29 -25.86 12.90
C ASP A 148 -11.35 -25.87 11.71
N ARG A 149 -10.56 -26.95 11.59
CA ARG A 149 -9.52 -27.07 10.56
C ARG A 149 -10.10 -27.10 9.14
N ASN A 150 -11.32 -27.59 8.99
CA ASN A 150 -12.00 -27.68 7.71
C ASN A 150 -13.54 -27.59 7.88
N PHE A 151 -14.23 -27.39 6.76
CA PHE A 151 -15.70 -27.26 6.72
C PHE A 151 -16.42 -28.57 7.07
N ASN A 152 -15.90 -29.72 6.64
CA ASN A 152 -16.52 -31.02 6.88
C ASN A 152 -16.59 -31.37 8.37
N GLN A 153 -15.53 -31.07 9.12
CA GLN A 153 -15.47 -31.23 10.56
C GLN A 153 -16.51 -30.35 11.26
N TRP A 154 -16.62 -29.08 10.85
CA TRP A 154 -17.65 -28.19 11.39
C TRP A 154 -19.08 -28.67 11.08
N LEU A 155 -19.33 -29.11 9.83
CA LEU A 155 -20.66 -29.51 9.37
C LEU A 155 -21.11 -30.86 9.93
N VAL A 156 -20.23 -31.87 9.90
CA VAL A 156 -20.56 -33.27 10.20
C VAL A 156 -20.27 -33.60 11.68
N GLU A 157 -19.06 -33.31 12.17
CA GLU A 157 -18.69 -33.67 13.56
C GLU A 157 -19.29 -32.71 14.58
N HIS A 158 -19.48 -31.44 14.18
CA HIS A 158 -20.00 -30.39 15.06
C HIS A 158 -21.40 -29.89 14.67
N ASN A 159 -22.11 -30.59 13.78
CA ASN A 159 -23.49 -30.29 13.38
C ASN A 159 -23.72 -28.80 13.04
N ALA A 160 -22.80 -28.20 12.29
CA ALA A 160 -22.87 -26.78 11.91
C ALA A 160 -22.99 -25.81 13.11
N SER A 161 -22.37 -26.14 14.25
CA SER A 161 -22.50 -25.33 15.45
C SER A 161 -21.99 -23.91 15.24
N LEU A 162 -22.90 -22.93 15.32
CA LEU A 162 -22.59 -21.49 15.25
C LEU A 162 -21.69 -21.02 16.40
N GLN A 163 -21.58 -21.81 17.46
CA GLN A 163 -20.70 -21.51 18.58
C GLN A 163 -19.22 -21.63 18.18
N ARG A 164 -18.87 -22.38 17.14
CA ARG A 164 -17.49 -22.63 16.66
C ARG A 164 -17.10 -21.74 15.47
N VAL A 165 -17.73 -20.58 15.37
CA VAL A 165 -17.59 -19.69 14.23
C VAL A 165 -17.21 -18.30 14.71
N ASN A 166 -16.33 -17.65 13.97
CA ASN A 166 -16.05 -16.23 14.07
C ASN A 166 -16.79 -15.51 12.96
N TYR A 167 -17.52 -14.47 13.30
CA TYR A 167 -18.21 -13.62 12.35
C TYR A 167 -18.02 -12.16 12.72
N GLY A 168 -18.16 -11.26 11.76
CA GLY A 168 -17.97 -9.85 12.06
C GLY A 168 -17.93 -8.95 10.85
N LEU A 169 -17.37 -7.78 11.04
CA LEU A 169 -17.22 -6.76 10.02
C LEU A 169 -15.77 -6.26 10.00
N LYS A 170 -15.17 -6.25 8.81
CA LYS A 170 -13.89 -5.60 8.55
C LYS A 170 -14.13 -4.38 7.67
N LEU A 171 -13.84 -3.20 8.19
CA LEU A 171 -13.92 -1.95 7.47
C LEU A 171 -12.51 -1.53 7.06
N LEU A 172 -12.30 -1.34 5.76
CA LEU A 172 -11.11 -0.71 5.21
C LEU A 172 -11.47 0.68 4.70
N TYR A 173 -10.92 1.73 5.31
CA TYR A 173 -11.10 3.10 4.86
C TYR A 173 -9.77 3.67 4.39
N ASN A 174 -9.58 3.69 3.07
CA ASN A 174 -8.41 4.25 2.41
C ASN A 174 -8.60 5.75 2.17
N ASN A 175 -7.51 6.50 2.25
CA ASN A 175 -7.46 7.95 2.07
C ASN A 175 -8.51 8.77 2.87
N PRO A 176 -8.75 8.54 4.18
CA PRO A 176 -9.72 9.33 4.96
C PRO A 176 -9.51 10.84 4.85
N THR A 177 -8.26 11.30 4.94
CA THR A 177 -7.91 12.74 4.96
C THR A 177 -7.43 13.30 3.62
N GLY A 178 -7.34 12.47 2.58
CA GLY A 178 -6.79 12.87 1.28
C GLY A 178 -5.25 12.77 1.17
N HIS A 179 -4.57 12.19 2.17
CA HIS A 179 -3.11 12.08 2.23
C HIS A 179 -2.58 10.64 2.00
N ASN A 180 -3.35 9.80 1.32
CA ASN A 180 -3.09 8.36 1.20
C ASN A 180 -3.02 7.63 2.56
N ASP A 181 -3.73 8.16 3.57
CA ASP A 181 -3.82 7.54 4.87
C ASP A 181 -4.70 6.29 4.86
N ARG A 182 -4.50 5.35 5.77
CA ARG A 182 -5.21 4.06 5.79
C ARG A 182 -5.73 3.78 7.18
N MET A 183 -7.04 3.60 7.29
CA MET A 183 -7.71 3.18 8.52
C MET A 183 -8.30 1.79 8.33
N ARG A 184 -8.13 0.92 9.33
CA ARG A 184 -8.76 -0.41 9.36
C ARG A 184 -9.43 -0.60 10.71
N LEU A 185 -10.69 -0.99 10.69
CA LEU A 185 -11.45 -1.37 11.88
C LEU A 185 -11.98 -2.80 11.70
N TRP A 186 -11.62 -3.69 12.60
CA TRP A 186 -12.12 -5.05 12.65
C TRP A 186 -12.97 -5.22 13.90
N LEU A 187 -14.20 -5.66 13.70
CA LEU A 187 -15.17 -5.98 14.74
C LEU A 187 -15.54 -7.45 14.56
N ILE A 188 -14.86 -8.34 15.29
CA ILE A 188 -15.03 -9.79 15.19
C ILE A 188 -15.69 -10.27 16.48
N ASN A 189 -16.65 -11.18 16.33
CA ASN A 189 -17.41 -11.81 17.40
C ASN A 189 -17.57 -13.30 17.10
N GLY A 190 -18.20 -14.04 18.03
CA GLY A 190 -18.34 -15.50 17.95
C GLY A 190 -17.38 -16.20 18.91
N TYR A 191 -16.64 -17.20 18.41
CA TYR A 191 -15.71 -17.98 19.23
C TYR A 191 -14.58 -17.14 19.85
N THR A 192 -14.03 -16.24 19.05
CA THR A 192 -13.08 -15.22 19.44
C THR A 192 -13.74 -13.86 19.26
N LYS A 193 -13.71 -13.03 20.31
CA LYS A 193 -14.14 -11.63 20.20
C LYS A 193 -12.91 -10.76 20.05
N GLU A 194 -12.90 -9.91 19.04
CA GLU A 194 -11.78 -9.02 18.77
C GLU A 194 -12.26 -7.68 18.25
N VAL A 195 -11.71 -6.61 18.82
CA VAL A 195 -11.82 -5.25 18.29
C VAL A 195 -10.41 -4.78 17.98
N SER A 196 -10.17 -4.41 16.73
CA SER A 196 -8.87 -3.91 16.27
C SER A 196 -9.04 -2.65 15.45
N LEU A 197 -8.32 -1.59 15.81
CA LEU A 197 -8.25 -0.35 15.08
C LEU A 197 -6.80 -0.07 14.70
N SER A 198 -6.54 0.24 13.44
CA SER A 198 -5.24 0.71 12.98
C SER A 198 -5.40 1.92 12.08
N TYR A 199 -4.55 2.92 12.27
CA TYR A 199 -4.46 4.11 11.44
C TYR A 199 -3.01 4.35 11.03
N GLU A 200 -2.76 4.51 9.73
CA GLU A 200 -1.46 4.82 9.16
C GLU A 200 -1.58 6.11 8.35
N LYS A 201 -0.77 7.11 8.70
CA LYS A 201 -0.64 8.36 7.94
C LYS A 201 0.77 8.39 7.33
N PRO A 202 0.91 8.20 6.01
CA PRO A 202 2.22 8.11 5.37
C PRO A 202 3.07 9.37 5.51
N TYR A 203 2.41 10.54 5.55
CA TYR A 203 3.08 11.84 5.52
C TYR A 203 2.41 12.80 6.50
N PHE A 204 3.18 13.36 7.43
CA PHE A 204 2.72 14.44 8.31
C PHE A 204 3.61 15.69 8.24
N ASP A 205 4.81 15.60 7.67
CA ASP A 205 5.73 16.70 7.48
C ASP A 205 5.57 17.37 6.10
N ARG A 206 6.04 18.62 5.98
CA ARG A 206 5.98 19.37 4.71
C ARG A 206 6.82 18.76 3.59
N LYS A 207 7.93 18.08 3.92
CA LYS A 207 8.77 17.38 2.94
C LYS A 207 8.19 16.01 2.53
N MET A 208 7.09 15.59 3.19
CA MET A 208 6.41 14.32 3.00
C MET A 208 7.34 13.11 3.18
N GLN A 209 8.31 13.17 4.09
CA GLN A 209 9.24 12.06 4.33
C GLN A 209 8.91 11.26 5.58
N TRP A 210 8.13 11.81 6.50
CA TRP A 210 7.83 11.21 7.78
C TRP A 210 6.36 10.85 7.89
N GLY A 211 6.11 9.61 8.28
CA GLY A 211 4.80 9.04 8.53
C GLY A 211 4.74 8.40 9.90
N TYR A 212 3.54 7.99 10.29
CA TYR A 212 3.37 7.18 11.48
C TYR A 212 2.23 6.18 11.29
N ARG A 213 2.23 5.16 12.14
CA ARG A 213 1.14 4.20 12.27
C ARG A 213 0.85 3.97 13.74
N VAL A 214 -0.42 3.97 14.11
CA VAL A 214 -0.90 3.59 15.43
C VAL A 214 -1.85 2.41 15.27
N ALA A 215 -1.72 1.41 16.13
CA ALA A 215 -2.58 0.25 16.14
C ALA A 215 -2.93 -0.16 17.57
N VAL A 216 -4.19 -0.47 17.79
CA VAL A 216 -4.70 -1.05 19.04
C VAL A 216 -5.56 -2.25 18.71
N ARG A 217 -5.40 -3.32 19.47
CA ARG A 217 -6.15 -4.56 19.30
C ARG A 217 -6.42 -5.15 20.68
N THR A 218 -7.67 -5.48 20.95
CA THR A 218 -8.07 -6.14 22.18
C THR A 218 -9.08 -7.23 21.87
N GLY A 219 -9.07 -8.29 22.66
CA GLY A 219 -9.96 -9.39 22.43
C GLY A 219 -9.88 -10.47 23.49
N LYS A 220 -10.69 -11.49 23.27
CA LYS A 220 -10.78 -12.65 24.15
C LYS A 220 -11.08 -13.91 23.36
N GLY A 221 -10.48 -15.01 23.79
CA GLY A 221 -10.59 -16.33 23.17
C GLY A 221 -11.06 -17.39 24.15
N ARG A 222 -11.68 -18.44 23.62
CA ARG A 222 -12.18 -19.60 24.39
C ARG A 222 -11.18 -20.76 24.51
N GLU A 223 -10.04 -20.65 23.82
CA GLU A 223 -9.01 -21.69 23.81
C GLU A 223 -7.63 -21.13 24.09
N VAL A 224 -6.88 -21.87 24.90
CA VAL A 224 -5.44 -21.74 25.07
C VAL A 224 -4.85 -23.13 24.90
N ASN A 225 -3.86 -23.26 24.02
CA ASN A 225 -3.02 -24.46 23.99
C ASN A 225 -2.15 -24.43 25.25
N TYR A 226 -2.33 -25.41 26.14
CA TYR A 226 -1.62 -25.44 27.41
C TYR A 226 -0.50 -26.48 27.45
N ASN A 227 -0.57 -27.52 26.63
CA ASN A 227 0.46 -28.54 26.54
C ASN A 227 0.47 -29.22 25.17
N THR A 228 1.58 -29.86 24.82
CA THR A 228 1.64 -30.81 23.70
C THR A 228 2.18 -32.12 24.23
N GLU A 229 1.37 -33.17 24.14
CA GLU A 229 1.72 -34.53 24.56
C GLU A 229 1.62 -35.45 23.35
N GLU A 230 2.63 -36.29 23.13
CA GLU A 230 2.69 -37.23 22.02
C GLU A 230 2.33 -36.60 20.66
N ASP A 231 2.94 -35.44 20.36
CA ASP A 231 2.73 -34.64 19.14
C ASP A 231 1.27 -34.18 18.90
N LYS A 232 0.42 -34.25 19.94
CA LYS A 232 -0.95 -33.72 19.92
C LYS A 232 -1.07 -32.53 20.87
N GLN A 233 -1.56 -31.42 20.32
CA GLN A 233 -1.83 -30.21 21.08
C GLN A 233 -3.06 -30.42 21.98
N LEU A 234 -2.89 -30.16 23.27
CA LEU A 234 -3.95 -30.20 24.26
C LEU A 234 -4.46 -28.78 24.53
N PHE A 235 -5.77 -28.57 24.34
CA PHE A 235 -6.40 -27.27 24.48
C PHE A 235 -7.27 -27.21 25.74
N LEU A 236 -7.09 -26.18 26.56
CA LEU A 236 -8.04 -25.84 27.62
C LEU A 236 -9.23 -25.14 26.98
N ARG A 237 -10.39 -25.80 27.02
CA ARG A 237 -11.68 -25.31 26.53
C ARG A 237 -12.61 -25.10 27.70
N TYR A 238 -13.02 -23.85 27.94
CA TYR A 238 -14.09 -23.54 28.89
C TYR A 238 -15.29 -22.94 28.16
N PRO A 239 -16.50 -23.03 28.75
CA PRO A 239 -17.67 -22.29 28.26
C PRO A 239 -17.43 -20.77 28.23
N ASP A 240 -16.63 -20.29 29.19
CA ASP A 240 -16.25 -18.89 29.35
C ASP A 240 -14.94 -18.52 28.65
N PHE A 241 -14.71 -17.22 28.49
CA PHE A 241 -13.49 -16.70 27.89
C PHE A 241 -12.29 -16.87 28.84
N VAL A 242 -11.32 -17.66 28.40
CA VAL A 242 -10.15 -18.06 29.21
C VAL A 242 -8.93 -17.19 28.94
N ARG A 243 -8.83 -16.66 27.71
CA ARG A 243 -7.72 -15.79 27.29
C ARG A 243 -8.22 -14.40 27.04
N TRP A 244 -7.52 -13.43 27.60
CA TRP A 244 -7.64 -12.02 27.26
C TRP A 244 -6.36 -11.59 26.58
N PHE A 245 -6.45 -10.82 25.51
CA PHE A 245 -5.26 -10.27 24.88
C PHE A 245 -5.51 -8.81 24.55
N SER A 246 -4.47 -8.00 24.70
CA SER A 246 -4.47 -6.60 24.31
C SER A 246 -3.09 -6.24 23.78
N SER A 247 -3.07 -5.44 22.72
CA SER A 247 -1.85 -4.92 22.15
C SER A 247 -2.07 -3.49 21.69
N ALA A 248 -1.05 -2.67 21.91
CA ALA A 248 -1.01 -1.30 21.45
C ALA A 248 0.37 -1.07 20.85
N GLY A 249 0.42 -0.39 19.70
CA GLY A 249 1.67 -0.12 19.02
C GLY A 249 1.65 1.20 18.29
N THR A 250 2.81 1.82 18.22
CA THR A 250 3.09 3.00 17.41
C THR A 250 4.36 2.77 16.61
N GLU A 251 4.36 3.23 15.37
CA GLU A 251 5.47 3.06 14.44
C GLU A 251 5.71 4.38 13.73
N LEU A 252 6.94 4.89 13.78
CA LEU A 252 7.40 6.03 13.01
C LEU A 252 8.01 5.52 11.70
N ILE A 253 7.65 6.14 10.59
CA ILE A 253 8.05 5.72 9.24
C ILE A 253 8.84 6.85 8.60
N TYR A 254 10.02 6.55 8.06
CA TYR A 254 10.83 7.48 7.28
C TYR A 254 10.96 6.98 5.84
N ARG A 255 10.43 7.73 4.88
CA ARG A 255 10.40 7.44 3.44
C ARG A 255 11.02 8.61 2.64
N PRO A 256 12.37 8.69 2.55
CA PRO A 256 13.04 9.76 1.82
C PRO A 256 12.86 9.68 0.29
N LYS A 257 12.78 8.47 -0.26
CA LYS A 257 12.60 8.18 -1.70
C LYS A 257 11.45 7.21 -1.91
N LEU A 258 11.00 7.07 -3.16
CA LEU A 258 9.87 6.20 -3.51
C LEU A 258 10.06 4.74 -3.06
N TYR A 259 11.26 4.19 -3.23
CA TYR A 259 11.60 2.79 -2.91
C TYR A 259 12.45 2.62 -1.65
N ALA A 260 12.62 3.68 -0.84
CA ALA A 260 13.38 3.62 0.41
C ALA A 260 12.44 3.91 1.58
N ARG A 261 12.20 2.90 2.43
CA ARG A 261 11.34 3.00 3.61
C ARG A 261 12.06 2.40 4.81
N HIS A 262 12.14 3.18 5.87
CA HIS A 262 12.62 2.75 7.18
C HIS A 262 11.47 2.90 8.17
N SER A 263 11.36 1.99 9.13
CA SER A 263 10.39 2.15 10.21
C SER A 263 10.97 1.73 11.54
N PHE A 264 10.47 2.38 12.58
CA PHE A 264 10.86 2.15 13.96
C PHE A 264 9.60 2.18 14.80
N GLY A 265 9.34 1.11 15.56
CA GLY A 265 8.09 0.97 16.29
C GLY A 265 8.26 0.43 17.69
N PHE A 266 7.31 0.80 18.55
CA PHE A 266 7.14 0.27 19.88
C PHE A 266 5.80 -0.45 19.94
N TYR A 267 5.82 -1.66 20.46
CA TYR A 267 4.62 -2.48 20.65
C TYR A 267 4.59 -3.00 22.07
N TYR A 268 3.43 -2.85 22.70
CA TYR A 268 3.11 -3.45 23.99
C TYR A 268 2.10 -4.56 23.76
N TYR A 269 2.38 -5.73 24.33
CA TYR A 269 1.50 -6.90 24.29
C TYR A 269 1.20 -7.33 25.72
N GLN A 270 -0.06 -7.61 25.97
CA GLN A 270 -0.55 -8.14 27.23
C GLN A 270 -1.45 -9.33 26.92
N GLU A 271 -1.17 -10.44 27.59
CA GLU A 271 -1.94 -11.69 27.54
C GLU A 271 -2.23 -12.18 28.96
#